data_AF-D2VNX4-F1
#
_entry.id   AF-D2VNX4-F1
#
_cell.length_a   1.000
_cell.length_b   1.000
_cell.length_c   1.000
_cell.angle_alpha   90.00
_cell.angle_beta   90.00
_cell.angle_gamma   90.00
#
_symmetry.space_group_name_H-M   'P 1'
#
loop_
_entity.id
_entity.type
_entity.pdbx_description
1 polymer ?
#
loop_
_entity_poly.entity_id
_entity_poly.type
_entity_poly.pdbx_seq_one_letter_code
_entity_poly.pdbx_strand_id
1 'polypeptide(L)'
;MSEKELKDLPSSAISENTNSTTPATTSTTTIEEQIGEEKSQLVQSEVDLESQVFEDDEIYSSNQPLIGNNDENNSETDVNSSTNSEVDVKYFDQSIFKIVYKRGIWLILLLILQSFSSFILAKFESLIEKHIIISLFLTMLIGTGGNSGSQTVIEIVRRITTGEFKKSNIFQVVWREFRIGILLSLAIGLIAFLRVYIYRVFSLTPQEAMGMSPFIAIFYNPTLLKELIALTLSVIMIVIVSVFVCALIPLFIHFVLKFDAGISSGPMSSVVMDLLGVTLTVLVCSLLL
;
A
#
# COMPACT_ATOMS: atom_id res chain seq x y z
N MET A 1 2.26 67.56 21.58
CA MET A 1 1.45 68.74 21.92
C MET A 1 0.00 68.25 21.91
N SER A 2 -0.52 67.82 23.07
CA SER A 2 -1.43 68.60 23.93
C SER A 2 -2.70 68.99 23.15
N GLU A 3 -3.94 68.84 23.63
CA GLU A 3 -4.45 68.81 24.99
C GLU A 3 -5.98 68.62 24.87
N LYS A 4 -6.59 68.01 25.91
CA LYS A 4 -7.88 68.39 26.50
C LYS A 4 -9.18 68.38 25.67
N GLU A 5 -10.10 67.62 26.28
CA GLU A 5 -11.50 67.96 26.56
C GLU A 5 -12.46 68.14 25.39
N LEU A 6 -13.25 67.10 25.16
CA LEU A 6 -14.69 67.28 25.16
C LEU A 6 -15.30 66.37 26.23
N LYS A 7 -15.27 66.88 27.47
CA LYS A 7 -16.26 66.55 28.50
C LYS A 7 -17.57 67.18 28.05
N ASP A 8 -18.61 66.37 27.97
CA ASP A 8 -20.03 66.69 28.17
C ASP A 8 -20.72 65.31 28.12
N LEU A 9 -21.35 64.74 29.14
CA LEU A 9 -21.90 65.18 30.41
C LEU A 9 -21.99 63.96 31.37
N PRO A 10 -22.16 64.17 32.68
CA PRO A 10 -22.02 63.14 33.70
C PRO A 10 -23.34 62.47 34.14
N SER A 11 -23.19 61.20 34.54
CA SER A 11 -23.70 60.63 35.80
C SER A 11 -25.21 60.61 36.07
N SER A 12 -25.85 59.50 35.69
CA SER A 12 -26.71 58.77 36.64
C SER A 12 -26.83 57.29 36.25
N ALA A 13 -25.98 56.46 36.86
CA ALA A 13 -26.23 55.06 37.25
C ALA A 13 -24.90 54.40 37.64
N ILE A 14 -24.50 54.53 38.90
CA ILE A 14 -23.47 53.71 39.54
C ILE A 14 -24.17 52.61 40.33
N SER A 15 -23.53 51.44 40.35
CA SER A 15 -23.88 50.17 41.01
C SER A 15 -24.74 49.27 40.10
N GLU A 16 -24.30 48.09 39.66
CA GLU A 16 -23.66 47.04 40.46
C GLU A 16 -23.00 45.99 39.52
N ASN A 17 -21.93 45.39 40.03
CA ASN A 17 -21.12 44.32 39.44
C ASN A 17 -21.94 43.05 39.14
N THR A 18 -21.83 42.48 37.92
CA THR A 18 -21.50 41.05 37.64
C THR A 18 -21.80 40.64 36.19
N ASN A 19 -20.89 39.82 35.62
CA ASN A 19 -21.02 38.97 34.41
C ASN A 19 -20.92 39.59 33.01
N SER A 20 -19.75 39.48 32.38
CA SER A 20 -19.51 38.57 31.23
C SER A 20 -18.16 38.86 30.56
N THR A 21 -17.19 37.97 30.79
CA THR A 21 -16.01 37.82 29.93
C THR A 21 -16.10 36.44 29.29
N THR A 22 -16.26 36.37 27.98
CA THR A 22 -16.16 35.12 27.21
C THR A 22 -14.97 35.24 26.26
N PRO A 23 -13.91 34.43 26.39
CA PRO A 23 -12.99 34.18 25.30
C PRO A 23 -13.36 32.86 24.60
N ALA A 24 -13.50 32.92 23.29
CA ALA A 24 -13.64 31.78 22.41
C ALA A 24 -12.28 31.06 22.26
N THR A 25 -12.03 30.03 23.06
CA THR A 25 -10.85 29.15 22.90
C THR A 25 -11.09 27.79 23.56
N THR A 26 -11.99 26.96 23.01
CA THR A 26 -12.19 25.59 23.55
C THR A 26 -12.57 24.53 22.49
N SER A 27 -12.68 24.87 21.20
CA SER A 27 -13.23 23.91 20.20
C SER A 27 -12.20 23.26 19.26
N THR A 28 -10.93 23.68 19.26
CA THR A 28 -9.93 23.17 18.31
C THR A 28 -9.02 22.08 18.89
N THR A 29 -8.75 22.09 20.20
CA THR A 29 -7.90 21.09 20.87
C THR A 29 -8.56 19.71 20.96
N THR A 30 -9.89 19.66 21.10
CA THR A 30 -10.63 18.39 21.24
C THR A 30 -10.76 17.62 19.92
N ILE A 31 -10.74 18.31 18.76
CA ILE A 31 -10.84 17.66 17.45
C ILE A 31 -9.49 17.06 17.03
N GLU A 32 -8.35 17.73 17.30
CA GLU A 32 -7.03 17.16 17.02
C GLU A 32 -6.68 15.99 17.94
N GLU A 33 -7.15 16.01 19.20
CA GLU A 33 -7.00 14.89 20.14
C GLU A 33 -7.82 13.67 19.69
N GLN A 34 -9.06 13.87 19.23
CA GLN A 34 -9.90 12.79 18.69
C GLN A 34 -9.36 12.20 17.37
N ILE A 35 -8.79 13.02 16.48
CA ILE A 35 -8.15 12.53 15.24
C ILE A 35 -6.84 11.79 15.54
N GLY A 36 -6.13 12.19 16.59
CA GLY A 36 -4.92 11.50 17.07
C GLY A 36 -5.21 10.12 17.67
N GLU A 37 -6.29 9.99 18.43
CA GLU A 37 -6.75 8.71 18.99
C GLU A 37 -7.29 7.77 17.90
N GLU A 38 -8.06 8.27 16.93
CA GLU A 38 -8.58 7.46 15.82
C GLU A 38 -7.46 6.92 14.92
N LYS A 39 -6.44 7.74 14.61
CA LYS A 39 -5.25 7.29 13.87
C LYS A 39 -4.43 6.27 14.64
N SER A 40 -4.30 6.43 15.96
CA SER A 40 -3.58 5.49 16.80
C SER A 40 -4.32 4.15 16.89
N GLN A 41 -5.65 4.16 16.93
CA GLN A 41 -6.49 2.96 16.88
C GLN A 41 -6.46 2.27 15.51
N LEU A 42 -6.44 3.02 14.41
CA LEU A 42 -6.32 2.46 13.06
C LEU A 42 -4.94 1.83 12.82
N VAL A 43 -3.86 2.49 13.26
CA VAL A 43 -2.50 1.94 13.20
C VAL A 43 -2.37 0.71 14.10
N GLN A 44 -2.98 0.72 15.29
CA GLN A 44 -3.00 -0.45 16.17
C GLN A 44 -3.78 -1.62 15.52
N SER A 45 -4.90 -1.34 14.85
CA SER A 45 -5.67 -2.37 14.15
C SER A 45 -4.93 -2.96 12.94
N GLU A 46 -4.10 -2.17 12.25
CA GLU A 46 -3.26 -2.63 11.14
C GLU A 46 -2.09 -3.49 11.65
N VAL A 47 -1.47 -3.08 12.76
CA VAL A 47 -0.40 -3.84 13.44
C VAL A 47 -0.93 -5.14 14.05
N ASP A 48 -2.15 -5.14 14.59
CA ASP A 48 -2.82 -6.32 15.13
C ASP A 48 -3.28 -7.29 14.02
N LEU A 49 -3.55 -6.78 12.82
CA LEU A 49 -3.82 -7.59 11.62
C LEU A 49 -2.53 -8.18 11.03
N GLU A 50 -1.44 -7.42 10.99
CA GLU A 50 -0.13 -7.95 10.61
C GLU A 50 0.36 -9.00 11.61
N SER A 51 0.18 -8.79 12.92
CA SER A 51 0.57 -9.76 13.93
C SER A 51 -0.26 -11.05 13.87
N GLN A 52 -1.59 -10.96 13.65
CA GLN A 52 -2.43 -12.14 13.40
C GLN A 52 -2.00 -12.93 12.15
N VAL A 53 -1.59 -12.24 11.08
CA VAL A 53 -1.05 -12.88 9.88
C VAL A 53 0.29 -13.58 10.14
N PHE A 54 1.12 -13.05 11.05
CA PHE A 54 2.38 -13.66 11.47
C PHE A 54 2.19 -14.80 12.49
N GLU A 55 1.11 -14.81 13.27
CA GLU A 55 0.81 -15.83 14.29
C GLU A 55 0.28 -17.14 13.63
N ASP A 56 -0.44 -17.04 12.51
CA ASP A 56 -0.89 -18.19 11.73
C ASP A 56 0.27 -18.94 11.03
N ASP A 57 1.38 -18.26 10.72
CA ASP A 57 2.61 -18.85 10.17
C ASP A 57 3.29 -19.81 11.17
N GLU A 58 3.07 -19.61 12.47
CA GLU A 58 3.67 -20.40 13.54
C GLU A 58 2.92 -21.71 13.79
N ILE A 59 1.59 -21.72 13.59
CA ILE A 59 0.75 -22.91 13.77
C ILE A 59 1.05 -23.97 12.69
N TYR A 60 1.44 -23.57 11.47
CA TYR A 60 1.57 -24.50 10.35
C TYR A 60 2.93 -25.22 10.22
N SER A 61 3.99 -24.75 10.88
CA SER A 61 5.24 -25.54 10.96
C SER A 61 5.11 -26.76 11.90
N SER A 62 4.00 -26.88 12.64
CA SER A 62 3.79 -27.89 13.68
C SER A 62 3.20 -29.22 13.20
N ASN A 63 2.59 -29.28 12.01
CA ASN A 63 1.81 -30.44 11.57
C ASN A 63 2.45 -31.25 10.43
N GLN A 64 3.75 -31.53 10.52
CA GLN A 64 4.33 -32.67 9.79
C GLN A 64 3.94 -33.97 10.52
N PRO A 65 3.28 -34.95 9.86
CA PRO A 65 2.93 -36.19 10.53
C PRO A 65 4.20 -36.97 10.85
N LEU A 66 4.54 -37.06 12.14
CA LEU A 66 5.56 -37.97 12.64
C LEU A 66 4.99 -39.39 12.58
N ILE A 67 5.66 -40.25 11.81
CA ILE A 67 5.39 -41.69 11.76
C ILE A 67 5.81 -42.32 13.10
N GLY A 68 4.82 -42.89 13.80
CA GLY A 68 4.94 -44.10 14.64
C GLY A 68 5.72 -44.00 15.96
N ASN A 69 5.02 -44.14 17.08
CA ASN A 69 4.97 -45.39 17.86
C ASN A 69 3.97 -45.27 19.02
N ASN A 70 3.11 -46.27 19.15
CA ASN A 70 2.21 -46.45 20.28
C ASN A 70 3.02 -46.80 21.53
N ASP A 71 2.64 -46.23 22.67
CA ASP A 71 2.60 -46.95 23.95
C ASP A 71 1.51 -46.30 24.82
N GLU A 72 0.52 -47.12 25.19
CA GLU A 72 -0.54 -46.81 26.15
C GLU A 72 0.05 -46.63 27.56
N ASN A 73 -0.46 -45.67 28.35
CA ASN A 73 -0.91 -45.90 29.73
C ASN A 73 -1.54 -44.63 30.36
N ASN A 74 -2.71 -44.85 30.96
CA ASN A 74 -3.56 -43.99 31.79
C ASN A 74 -2.91 -42.84 32.58
N SER A 75 -3.54 -41.66 32.60
CA SER A 75 -4.42 -41.19 33.69
C SER A 75 -4.88 -39.74 33.46
N GLU A 76 -6.16 -39.48 33.76
CA GLU A 76 -6.83 -38.18 33.66
C GLU A 76 -6.27 -37.15 34.64
N THR A 77 -5.85 -35.96 34.19
CA THR A 77 -6.11 -34.66 34.87
C THR A 77 -5.74 -33.47 33.97
N ASP A 78 -6.52 -32.40 34.09
CA ASP A 78 -6.22 -31.01 33.72
C ASP A 78 -6.27 -30.57 32.23
N VAL A 79 -7.49 -30.41 31.75
CA VAL A 79 -7.83 -29.53 30.62
C VAL A 79 -7.92 -28.08 31.14
N ASN A 80 -6.82 -27.33 31.03
CA ASN A 80 -6.76 -25.89 30.71
C ASN A 80 -5.41 -25.32 31.15
N SER A 81 -4.62 -24.84 30.18
CA SER A 81 -3.48 -23.87 30.28
C SER A 81 -2.18 -24.27 29.55
N SER A 82 -2.18 -25.28 28.68
CA SER A 82 -0.93 -25.75 28.03
C SER A 82 -0.72 -25.30 26.57
N THR A 83 -1.67 -24.62 25.92
CA THR A 83 -1.54 -24.30 24.49
C THR A 83 -0.77 -23.02 24.21
N ASN A 84 -0.74 -22.06 25.13
CA ASN A 84 -0.04 -20.78 24.90
C ASN A 84 1.44 -20.83 25.30
N SER A 85 1.85 -21.77 26.15
CA SER A 85 3.24 -21.91 26.57
C SER A 85 4.07 -22.81 25.64
N GLU A 86 3.46 -23.73 24.89
CA GLU A 86 4.18 -24.57 23.92
C GLU A 86 4.56 -23.84 22.61
N VAL A 87 3.78 -22.83 22.20
CA VAL A 87 4.06 -22.01 21.01
C VAL A 87 5.23 -21.07 21.28
N ASP A 88 5.19 -20.35 22.40
CA ASP A 88 6.21 -19.36 22.79
C ASP A 88 7.59 -20.01 23.02
N VAL A 89 7.64 -21.23 23.58
CA VAL A 89 8.90 -21.98 23.77
C VAL A 89 9.50 -22.47 22.45
N LYS A 90 8.66 -22.84 21.46
CA LYS A 90 9.12 -23.34 20.15
C LYS A 90 9.80 -22.28 19.30
N TYR A 91 9.41 -21.00 19.41
CA TYR A 91 10.03 -19.91 18.66
C TYR A 91 11.50 -19.72 19.04
N PHE A 92 11.79 -19.68 20.35
CA PHE A 92 13.13 -19.46 20.89
C PHE A 92 14.04 -20.70 20.79
N ASP A 93 13.47 -21.89 20.60
CA ASP A 93 14.22 -23.14 20.44
C ASP A 93 14.76 -23.37 19.02
N GLN A 94 14.36 -22.55 18.04
CA GLN A 94 14.87 -22.66 16.68
C GLN A 94 16.23 -21.99 16.54
N SER A 95 17.25 -22.77 16.13
CA SER A 95 18.56 -22.24 15.78
C SER A 95 18.44 -21.12 14.73
N ILE A 96 18.95 -19.93 15.07
CA ILE A 96 18.96 -18.74 14.20
C ILE A 96 19.50 -19.09 12.79
N PHE A 97 20.55 -19.92 12.72
CA PHE A 97 21.13 -20.36 11.45
C PHE A 97 20.16 -21.16 10.58
N LYS A 98 19.26 -21.96 11.18
CA LYS A 98 18.23 -22.72 10.46
C LYS A 98 17.17 -21.78 9.87
N ILE A 99 16.77 -20.74 10.61
CA ILE A 99 15.83 -19.72 10.14
C ILE A 99 16.45 -18.90 9.01
N VAL A 100 17.68 -18.42 9.20
CA VAL A 100 18.44 -17.66 8.19
C VAL A 100 18.63 -18.48 6.92
N TYR A 101 18.96 -19.76 7.01
CA TYR A 101 19.12 -20.61 5.83
C TYR A 101 17.79 -20.75 5.05
N LYS A 102 16.68 -21.04 5.74
CA LYS A 102 15.36 -21.16 5.12
C LYS A 102 14.87 -19.85 4.50
N ARG A 103 14.91 -18.74 5.26
CA ARG A 103 14.53 -17.40 4.75
C ARG A 103 15.48 -16.93 3.66
N GLY A 104 16.77 -17.17 3.82
CA GLY A 104 17.81 -16.79 2.87
C GLY A 104 17.62 -17.45 1.51
N ILE A 105 17.34 -18.75 1.45
CA ILE A 105 17.02 -19.44 0.18
C ILE A 105 15.82 -18.79 -0.50
N TRP A 106 14.76 -18.53 0.25
CA TRP A 106 13.55 -17.90 -0.30
C TRP A 106 13.81 -16.47 -0.81
N LEU A 107 14.49 -15.65 -0.03
CA LEU A 107 14.84 -14.27 -0.40
C LEU A 107 15.79 -14.21 -1.60
N ILE A 108 16.78 -15.11 -1.67
CA ILE A 108 17.70 -15.20 -2.82
C ILE A 108 16.92 -15.59 -4.08
N LEU A 109 15.96 -16.52 -3.99
CA LEU A 109 15.11 -16.88 -5.11
C LEU A 109 14.27 -15.70 -5.59
N LEU A 110 13.62 -14.97 -4.67
CA LEU A 110 12.86 -13.76 -4.99
C LEU A 110 13.74 -12.67 -5.61
N LEU A 111 14.97 -12.49 -5.10
CA LEU A 111 15.93 -11.53 -5.63
C LEU A 111 16.33 -11.86 -7.08
N ILE A 112 16.59 -13.14 -7.37
CA ILE A 112 16.90 -13.59 -8.74
C ILE A 112 15.71 -13.31 -9.66
N LEU A 113 14.48 -13.60 -9.21
CA LEU A 113 13.26 -13.31 -9.98
C LEU A 113 13.03 -11.81 -10.20
N GLN A 114 13.30 -10.99 -9.19
CA GLN A 114 13.18 -9.53 -9.29
C GLN A 114 14.25 -8.93 -10.21
N SER A 115 15.43 -9.55 -10.28
CA SER A 115 16.54 -9.12 -11.17
C SER A 115 16.18 -9.18 -12.66
N PHE A 116 15.15 -9.95 -13.05
CA PHE A 116 14.65 -9.96 -14.43
C PHE A 116 14.10 -8.60 -14.90
N SER A 117 13.64 -7.76 -13.96
CA SER A 117 13.19 -6.39 -14.26
C SER A 117 14.30 -5.52 -14.88
N SER A 118 15.54 -5.70 -14.43
CA SER A 118 16.70 -4.96 -14.97
C SER A 118 16.98 -5.31 -16.43
N PHE A 119 16.78 -6.57 -16.83
CA PHE A 119 16.92 -6.96 -18.24
C PHE A 119 15.87 -6.33 -19.14
N ILE A 120 14.64 -6.17 -18.64
CA ILE A 120 13.58 -5.45 -19.36
C ILE A 120 13.99 -3.99 -19.53
N LEU A 121 14.45 -3.34 -18.46
CA LEU A 121 14.86 -1.95 -18.49
C LEU A 121 16.03 -1.70 -19.45
N ALA A 122 17.01 -2.62 -19.50
CA ALA A 122 18.14 -2.56 -20.42
C ALA A 122 17.72 -2.62 -21.91
N LYS A 123 16.64 -3.33 -22.25
CA LYS A 123 16.11 -3.33 -23.63
C LYS A 123 15.53 -1.99 -24.05
N PHE A 124 15.12 -1.16 -23.09
CA PHE A 124 14.55 0.18 -23.31
C PHE A 124 15.50 1.29 -22.88
N GLU A 125 16.81 1.02 -22.81
CA GLU A 125 17.83 2.00 -22.40
C GLU A 125 17.74 3.30 -23.21
N SER A 126 17.67 3.22 -24.54
CA SER A 126 17.55 4.41 -25.40
C SER A 126 16.28 5.23 -25.15
N LEU A 127 15.18 4.60 -24.71
CA LEU A 127 13.96 5.31 -24.33
C LEU A 127 14.18 6.11 -23.03
N ILE A 128 14.84 5.49 -22.05
CA ILE A 128 15.10 6.08 -20.74
C ILE A 128 16.14 7.19 -20.83
N GLU A 129 17.17 7.04 -21.67
CA GLU A 129 18.16 8.09 -21.94
C GLU A 129 17.50 9.35 -22.52
N LYS A 130 16.53 9.17 -23.42
CA LYS A 130 15.78 10.28 -24.01
C LYS A 130 14.76 10.87 -23.04
N HIS A 131 14.20 10.06 -22.14
CA HIS A 131 13.12 10.43 -21.22
C HIS A 131 13.44 10.01 -19.79
N ILE A 132 14.42 10.69 -19.18
CA ILE A 132 14.91 10.40 -17.82
C ILE A 132 13.79 10.44 -16.77
N ILE A 133 12.72 11.21 -17.02
CA ILE A 133 11.57 11.25 -16.11
C ILE A 133 10.95 9.88 -15.85
N ILE A 134 11.03 8.93 -16.80
CA ILE A 134 10.50 7.58 -16.62
C ILE A 134 11.18 6.89 -15.44
N SER A 135 12.51 6.99 -15.32
CA SER A 135 13.24 6.34 -14.22
C SER A 135 12.99 7.01 -12.87
N LEU A 136 12.77 8.33 -12.86
CA LEU A 136 12.46 9.09 -11.64
C LEU A 136 11.11 8.72 -11.04
N PHE A 137 10.14 8.35 -11.89
CA PHE A 137 8.82 7.92 -11.45
C PHE A 137 8.68 6.40 -11.31
N LEU A 138 9.61 5.61 -11.86
CA LEU A 138 9.53 4.15 -11.91
C LEU A 138 9.23 3.51 -10.53
N THR A 139 9.91 3.96 -9.47
CA THR A 139 9.68 3.49 -8.09
C THR A 139 8.26 3.80 -7.60
N MET A 140 7.73 4.97 -7.94
CA MET A 140 6.35 5.32 -7.61
C MET A 140 5.37 4.40 -8.35
N LEU A 141 5.58 4.17 -9.64
CA LEU A 141 4.69 3.35 -10.47
C LEU A 141 4.62 1.92 -9.93
N ILE A 142 5.79 1.33 -9.69
CA ILE A 142 5.92 -0.03 -9.14
C ILE A 142 5.29 -0.11 -7.75
N GLY A 143 5.64 0.82 -6.84
CA GLY A 143 5.13 0.82 -5.48
C GLY A 143 3.61 0.97 -5.40
N THR A 144 3.02 1.79 -6.28
CA THR A 144 1.55 1.96 -6.34
C THR A 144 0.86 0.68 -6.80
N GLY A 145 1.46 -0.02 -7.76
CA GLY A 145 1.02 -1.35 -8.17
C GLY A 145 1.11 -2.36 -7.03
N GLY A 146 2.28 -2.48 -6.39
CA GLY A 146 2.49 -3.39 -5.27
C GLY A 146 1.48 -3.19 -4.14
N ASN A 147 1.24 -1.94 -3.73
CA ASN A 147 0.29 -1.62 -2.65
C ASN A 147 -1.16 -2.01 -3.02
N SER A 148 -1.60 -1.70 -4.24
CA SER A 148 -2.95 -2.06 -4.72
C SER A 148 -3.12 -3.58 -4.83
N GLY A 149 -2.06 -4.26 -5.29
CA GLY A 149 -2.02 -5.72 -5.41
C GLY A 149 -2.07 -6.42 -4.06
N SER A 150 -1.24 -5.99 -3.10
CA SER A 150 -1.22 -6.54 -1.73
C SER A 150 -2.57 -6.37 -1.04
N GLN A 151 -3.21 -5.20 -1.17
CA GLN A 151 -4.56 -4.99 -0.63
C GLN A 151 -5.56 -6.00 -1.21
N THR A 152 -5.49 -6.24 -2.52
CA THR A 152 -6.35 -7.21 -3.21
C THR A 152 -6.08 -8.64 -2.72
N VAL A 153 -4.81 -9.02 -2.57
CA VAL A 153 -4.41 -10.35 -2.07
C VAL A 153 -4.98 -10.59 -0.68
N ILE A 154 -4.79 -9.64 0.24
CA ILE A 154 -5.28 -9.73 1.62
C ILE A 154 -6.81 -9.94 1.63
N GLU A 155 -7.54 -9.16 0.83
CA GLU A 155 -8.99 -9.28 0.76
C GLU A 155 -9.44 -10.66 0.23
N ILE A 156 -8.79 -11.15 -0.83
CA ILE A 156 -9.14 -12.44 -1.42
C ILE A 156 -8.77 -13.60 -0.48
N VAL A 157 -7.59 -13.56 0.14
CA VAL A 157 -7.17 -14.56 1.14
C VAL A 157 -8.15 -14.60 2.29
N ARG A 158 -8.52 -13.43 2.85
CA ARG A 158 -9.53 -13.34 3.92
C ARG A 158 -10.85 -13.98 3.51
N ARG A 159 -11.34 -13.71 2.31
CA ARG A 159 -12.59 -14.31 1.80
C ARG A 159 -12.48 -15.82 1.59
N ILE A 160 -11.28 -16.33 1.29
CA ILE A 160 -11.02 -17.77 1.19
C ILE A 160 -11.07 -18.40 2.59
N THR A 161 -10.40 -17.80 3.57
CA THR A 161 -10.32 -18.32 4.95
C THR A 161 -11.65 -18.21 5.70
N THR A 162 -12.47 -17.19 5.43
CA THR A 162 -13.83 -17.08 6.00
C THR A 162 -14.85 -18.02 5.35
N GLY A 163 -14.47 -18.78 4.32
CA GLY A 163 -15.35 -19.73 3.63
C GLY A 163 -16.40 -19.09 2.72
N GLU A 164 -16.25 -17.81 2.37
CA GLU A 164 -17.17 -17.10 1.45
C GLU A 164 -17.01 -17.56 -0.02
N PHE A 165 -15.93 -18.26 -0.36
CA PHE A 165 -15.64 -18.70 -1.72
C PHE A 165 -16.23 -20.07 -2.07
N LYS A 166 -17.14 -20.08 -3.04
CA LYS A 166 -17.50 -21.29 -3.81
C LYS A 166 -16.81 -21.28 -5.17
N LYS A 167 -16.33 -22.43 -5.65
CA LYS A 167 -15.68 -22.59 -6.97
C LYS A 167 -16.49 -22.03 -8.14
N SER A 168 -17.83 -22.04 -8.05
CA SER A 168 -18.73 -21.49 -9.08
C SER A 168 -18.66 -19.97 -9.24
N ASN A 169 -18.19 -19.25 -8.21
CA ASN A 169 -18.29 -17.80 -8.13
C ASN A 169 -16.96 -17.10 -8.44
N ILE A 170 -15.90 -17.85 -8.76
CA ILE A 170 -14.54 -17.33 -9.03
C ILE A 170 -14.58 -16.21 -10.07
N PHE A 171 -15.24 -16.46 -11.20
CA PHE A 171 -15.34 -15.46 -12.28
C PHE A 171 -16.07 -14.19 -11.83
N GLN A 172 -17.15 -14.33 -11.06
CA GLN A 172 -17.91 -13.19 -10.55
C GLN A 172 -17.09 -12.34 -9.57
N VAL A 173 -16.25 -12.97 -8.75
CA VAL A 173 -15.36 -12.26 -7.84
C VAL A 173 -14.25 -11.56 -8.60
N VAL A 174 -13.54 -12.25 -9.50
CA VAL A 174 -12.49 -11.62 -10.33
C VAL A 174 -13.04 -10.45 -11.15
N TRP A 175 -14.26 -10.59 -11.70
CA TRP A 175 -14.92 -9.50 -12.43
C TRP A 175 -15.35 -8.34 -11.52
N ARG A 176 -15.71 -8.60 -10.27
CA ARG A 176 -15.97 -7.55 -9.28
C ARG A 176 -14.69 -6.79 -8.96
N GLU A 177 -13.60 -7.50 -8.67
CA GLU A 177 -12.31 -6.88 -8.35
C GLU A 177 -11.76 -6.08 -9.53
N PHE A 178 -11.92 -6.58 -10.76
CA PHE A 178 -11.54 -5.83 -11.96
C PHE A 178 -12.27 -4.47 -12.06
N ARG A 179 -13.57 -4.42 -11.76
CA ARG A 179 -14.34 -3.17 -11.75
C ARG A 179 -13.90 -2.22 -10.64
N ILE A 180 -13.60 -2.75 -9.46
CA ILE A 180 -13.03 -1.97 -8.35
C ILE A 180 -11.67 -1.38 -8.79
N GLY A 181 -10.82 -2.20 -9.40
CA GLY A 181 -9.53 -1.79 -9.95
C GLY A 181 -9.65 -0.66 -10.96
N ILE A 182 -10.63 -0.69 -11.87
CA ILE A 182 -10.88 0.42 -12.80
C ILE A 182 -11.22 1.71 -12.05
N LEU A 183 -12.17 1.68 -11.12
CA LEU A 183 -12.58 2.88 -10.37
C LEU A 183 -11.43 3.44 -9.52
N LEU A 184 -10.68 2.56 -8.86
CA LEU A 184 -9.53 2.92 -8.03
C LEU A 184 -8.40 3.49 -8.89
N SER A 185 -8.12 2.89 -10.05
CA SER A 185 -7.08 3.36 -10.96
C SER A 185 -7.35 4.76 -11.50
N LEU A 186 -8.61 5.15 -11.71
CA LEU A 186 -8.96 6.50 -12.13
C LEU A 186 -8.68 7.53 -11.03
N ALA A 187 -9.02 7.20 -9.78
CA ALA A 187 -8.75 8.06 -8.63
C ALA A 187 -7.23 8.23 -8.41
N ILE A 188 -6.48 7.12 -8.41
CA ILE A 188 -5.03 7.14 -8.27
C ILE A 188 -4.37 7.82 -9.47
N GLY A 189 -4.86 7.58 -10.68
CA GLY A 189 -4.38 8.18 -11.92
C GLY A 189 -4.49 9.70 -11.91
N LEU A 190 -5.58 10.26 -11.34
CA LEU A 190 -5.74 11.70 -11.18
C LEU A 190 -4.66 12.28 -10.24
N ILE A 191 -4.40 11.62 -9.11
CA ILE A 191 -3.37 12.04 -8.16
C ILE A 191 -1.98 11.92 -8.80
N ALA A 192 -1.73 10.84 -9.55
CA ALA A 192 -0.49 10.62 -10.27
C ALA A 192 -0.25 11.69 -11.34
N PHE A 193 -1.28 12.03 -12.13
CA PHE A 193 -1.24 13.12 -13.09
C PHE A 193 -0.83 14.43 -12.41
N LEU A 194 -1.49 14.78 -11.30
CA LEU A 194 -1.18 16.00 -10.57
C LEU A 194 0.27 15.99 -10.05
N ARG A 195 0.73 14.85 -9.52
CA ARG A 195 2.10 14.70 -9.01
C ARG A 195 3.15 14.86 -10.12
N VAL A 196 2.95 14.22 -11.27
CA VAL A 196 3.85 14.33 -12.44
C VAL A 196 3.82 15.75 -12.99
N TYR A 197 2.64 16.35 -13.12
CA TYR A 197 2.46 17.72 -13.58
C TYR A 197 3.19 18.72 -12.68
N ILE A 198 2.99 18.65 -11.36
CA ILE A 198 3.68 19.50 -10.38
C ILE A 198 5.20 19.33 -10.52
N TYR A 199 5.68 18.09 -10.56
CA TYR A 199 7.10 17.82 -10.71
C TYR A 199 7.68 18.44 -12.00
N ARG A 200 6.97 18.33 -13.13
CA ARG A 200 7.36 18.99 -14.38
C ARG A 200 7.40 20.49 -14.20
N VAL A 201 6.34 21.13 -13.70
CA VAL A 201 6.29 22.59 -13.50
C VAL A 201 7.51 23.11 -12.73
N PHE A 202 7.91 22.41 -11.66
CA PHE A 202 9.08 22.79 -10.86
C PHE A 202 10.44 22.47 -11.51
N SER A 203 10.50 21.47 -12.38
CA SER A 203 11.74 21.01 -13.02
C SER A 203 11.96 21.58 -14.42
N LEU A 204 10.99 22.31 -14.97
CA LEU A 204 11.04 22.89 -16.32
C LEU A 204 12.16 23.92 -16.43
N THR A 205 12.99 23.80 -17.46
CA THR A 205 14.02 24.81 -17.74
C THR A 205 13.43 26.01 -18.49
N PRO A 206 14.00 27.24 -18.35
CA PRO A 206 13.53 28.40 -19.08
C PRO A 206 13.57 28.24 -20.62
N GLN A 207 14.49 27.40 -21.13
CA GLN A 207 14.62 27.09 -22.55
C GLN A 207 13.43 26.25 -23.05
N GLU A 208 13.05 25.22 -22.29
CA GLU A 208 11.88 24.37 -22.60
C GLU A 208 10.55 25.12 -22.47
N ALA A 209 10.50 26.14 -21.60
CA ALA A 209 9.32 26.94 -21.37
C ALA A 209 8.97 27.90 -22.53
N MET A 210 9.88 28.10 -23.49
CA MET A 210 9.69 29.01 -24.64
C MET A 210 9.28 30.43 -24.25
N GLY A 211 9.73 30.92 -23.08
CA GLY A 211 9.36 32.25 -22.56
C GLY A 211 7.94 32.36 -21.99
N MET A 212 7.20 31.25 -21.90
CA MET A 212 5.87 31.19 -21.30
C MET A 212 5.95 30.80 -19.81
N SER A 213 4.84 30.96 -19.09
CA SER A 213 4.69 30.43 -17.74
C SER A 213 4.81 28.89 -17.74
N PRO A 214 5.55 28.26 -16.81
CA PRO A 214 5.78 26.81 -16.80
C PRO A 214 4.47 26.01 -16.65
N PHE A 215 3.46 26.59 -16.00
CA PHE A 215 2.12 26.00 -15.90
C PHE A 215 1.44 25.80 -17.27
N ILE A 216 1.72 26.68 -18.22
CA ILE A 216 1.11 26.65 -19.55
C ILE A 216 2.04 25.93 -20.53
N ALA A 217 3.36 26.14 -20.41
CA ALA A 217 4.36 25.62 -21.35
C ALA A 217 4.30 24.09 -21.56
N ILE A 218 3.95 23.33 -20.52
CA ILE A 218 3.82 21.86 -20.59
C ILE A 218 2.79 21.43 -21.65
N PHE A 219 1.70 22.18 -21.81
CA PHE A 219 0.64 21.86 -22.76
C PHE A 219 1.00 22.23 -24.21
N TYR A 220 1.94 23.17 -24.40
CA TYR A 220 2.39 23.59 -25.72
C TYR A 220 3.58 22.78 -26.23
N ASN A 221 4.39 22.23 -25.33
CA ASN A 221 5.51 21.38 -25.70
C ASN A 221 5.03 19.92 -25.90
N PRO A 222 5.00 19.40 -27.14
CA PRO A 222 4.41 18.09 -27.43
C PRO A 222 5.14 16.95 -26.72
N THR A 223 6.45 17.08 -26.49
CA THR A 223 7.24 16.07 -25.78
C THR A 223 6.80 15.96 -24.32
N LEU A 224 6.65 17.09 -23.64
CA LEU A 224 6.28 17.14 -22.22
C LEU A 224 4.86 16.67 -21.98
N LEU A 225 3.94 17.05 -22.88
CA LEU A 225 2.56 16.59 -22.83
C LEU A 225 2.47 15.06 -22.99
N LYS A 226 3.24 14.47 -23.91
CA LYS A 226 3.29 13.02 -24.10
C LYS A 226 3.86 12.30 -22.88
N GLU A 227 4.91 12.81 -22.24
CA GLU A 227 5.47 12.23 -21.01
C GLU A 227 4.43 12.18 -19.89
N LEU A 228 3.70 13.29 -19.69
CA LEU A 228 2.66 13.39 -18.68
C LEU A 228 1.52 12.39 -18.91
N ILE A 229 1.05 12.28 -20.16
CA ILE A 229 0.01 11.33 -20.54
C ILE A 229 0.51 9.89 -20.39
N ALA A 230 1.75 9.60 -20.83
CA ALA A 230 2.33 8.27 -20.77
C ALA A 230 2.47 7.76 -19.33
N LEU A 231 3.00 8.56 -18.41
CA LEU A 231 3.14 8.16 -17.01
C LEU A 231 1.78 7.98 -16.32
N THR A 232 0.82 8.86 -16.61
CA THR A 232 -0.54 8.77 -16.06
C THR A 232 -1.25 7.50 -16.54
N LEU A 233 -1.20 7.22 -17.84
CA LEU A 233 -1.79 6.02 -18.42
C LEU A 233 -1.08 4.76 -17.92
N SER A 234 0.24 4.83 -17.71
CA SER A 234 1.01 3.72 -17.14
C SER A 234 0.51 3.36 -15.74
N VAL A 235 0.35 4.34 -14.83
CA VAL A 235 -0.18 4.09 -13.48
C VAL A 235 -1.58 3.48 -13.53
N ILE A 236 -2.47 4.01 -14.37
CA ILE A 236 -3.83 3.47 -14.51
C ILE A 236 -3.79 2.00 -14.94
N MET A 237 -3.00 1.69 -15.97
CA MET A 237 -2.84 0.32 -16.46
C MET A 237 -2.20 -0.60 -15.43
N ILE A 238 -1.17 -0.13 -14.71
CA ILE A 238 -0.49 -0.90 -13.66
C ILE A 238 -1.47 -1.26 -12.54
N VAL A 239 -2.29 -0.32 -12.07
CA VAL A 239 -3.26 -0.60 -10.99
C VAL A 239 -4.35 -1.58 -11.45
N ILE A 240 -4.88 -1.41 -12.67
CA ILE A 240 -5.89 -2.34 -13.20
C ILE A 240 -5.33 -3.75 -13.34
N VAL A 241 -4.17 -3.89 -13.98
CA VAL A 241 -3.52 -5.19 -14.16
C VAL A 241 -3.09 -5.77 -12.82
N SER A 242 -2.66 -4.93 -11.88
CA SER A 242 -2.31 -5.36 -10.52
C SER A 242 -3.45 -6.06 -9.83
N VAL A 243 -4.57 -5.38 -9.66
CA VAL A 243 -5.74 -5.89 -8.95
C VAL A 243 -6.21 -7.19 -9.62
N PHE A 244 -6.21 -7.22 -10.95
CA PHE A 244 -6.59 -8.41 -11.71
C PHE A 244 -5.64 -9.60 -11.48
N VAL A 245 -4.33 -9.42 -11.68
CA VAL A 245 -3.34 -10.50 -11.56
C VAL A 245 -3.22 -10.96 -10.10
N CYS A 246 -3.18 -10.03 -9.15
CA CYS A 246 -3.08 -10.32 -7.73
C CYS A 246 -4.33 -11.02 -7.18
N ALA A 247 -5.53 -10.71 -7.68
CA ALA A 247 -6.73 -11.47 -7.33
C ALA A 247 -6.65 -12.94 -7.78
N LEU A 248 -5.98 -13.22 -8.90
CA LEU A 248 -5.84 -14.59 -9.43
C LEU A 248 -4.83 -15.43 -8.66
N ILE A 249 -3.81 -14.83 -8.04
CA ILE A 249 -2.72 -15.57 -7.37
C ILE A 249 -3.25 -16.46 -6.22
N PRO A 250 -3.96 -15.94 -5.20
CA PRO A 250 -4.49 -16.77 -4.11
C PRO A 250 -5.49 -17.81 -4.61
N LEU A 251 -6.31 -17.46 -5.61
CA LEU A 251 -7.30 -18.38 -6.19
C LEU A 251 -6.59 -19.55 -6.90
N PHE A 252 -5.53 -19.27 -7.65
CA PHE A 252 -4.73 -20.29 -8.31
C PHE A 252 -4.07 -21.23 -7.29
N ILE A 253 -3.46 -20.67 -6.23
CA ILE A 253 -2.82 -21.47 -5.17
C ILE A 253 -3.84 -22.35 -4.46
N HIS A 254 -4.96 -21.79 -4.02
CA HIS A 254 -5.98 -22.52 -3.28
C HIS A 254 -6.64 -23.63 -4.12
N PHE A 255 -6.96 -23.36 -5.38
CA PHE A 255 -7.72 -24.31 -6.20
C PHE A 255 -6.87 -25.32 -6.97
N VAL A 256 -5.66 -24.95 -7.38
CA VAL A 256 -4.77 -25.83 -8.17
C VAL A 256 -3.77 -26.54 -7.27
N LEU A 257 -3.07 -25.76 -6.43
CA LEU A 257 -1.94 -26.27 -5.66
C LEU A 257 -2.34 -26.83 -4.30
N LYS A 258 -3.54 -26.50 -3.79
CA LYS A 258 -4.03 -26.88 -2.43
C LYS A 258 -3.04 -26.52 -1.31
N PHE A 259 -2.12 -25.60 -1.58
CA PHE A 259 -1.24 -24.99 -0.59
C PHE A 259 -1.99 -23.88 0.12
N ASP A 260 -1.47 -23.48 1.28
CA ASP A 260 -2.00 -22.32 2.00
C ASP A 260 -1.77 -21.05 1.17
N ALA A 261 -2.86 -20.44 0.73
CA ALA A 261 -2.83 -19.24 -0.10
C ALA A 261 -2.40 -18.01 0.71
N GLY A 262 -2.54 -18.00 2.04
CA GLY A 262 -2.16 -16.85 2.87
C GLY A 262 -0.65 -16.64 2.87
N ILE A 263 0.09 -17.70 3.15
CA ILE A 263 1.53 -17.63 3.43
C ILE A 263 2.36 -17.29 2.18
N SER A 264 2.03 -17.90 1.04
CA SER A 264 2.85 -17.78 -0.17
C SER A 264 2.47 -16.60 -1.06
N SER A 265 1.25 -16.07 -0.95
CA SER A 265 0.72 -15.12 -1.94
C SER A 265 1.32 -13.72 -1.83
N GLY A 266 1.67 -13.25 -0.62
CA GLY A 266 2.23 -11.91 -0.42
C GLY A 266 3.55 -11.69 -1.17
N PRO A 267 4.64 -12.40 -0.83
CA PRO A 267 5.94 -12.23 -1.49
C PRO A 267 5.91 -12.50 -3.00
N MET A 268 5.12 -13.49 -3.44
CA MET A 268 4.98 -13.80 -4.86
C MET A 268 4.28 -12.66 -5.62
N SER A 269 3.25 -12.06 -5.02
CA SER A 269 2.51 -10.96 -5.64
C SER A 269 3.40 -9.73 -5.81
N SER A 270 4.24 -9.40 -4.82
CA SER A 270 5.18 -8.28 -4.94
C SER A 270 6.18 -8.48 -6.08
N VAL A 271 6.78 -9.67 -6.22
CA VAL A 271 7.73 -9.94 -7.31
C VAL A 271 7.06 -9.91 -8.69
N VAL A 272 5.85 -10.47 -8.81
CA VAL A 272 5.06 -10.39 -10.04
C VAL A 272 4.74 -8.93 -10.38
N MET A 273 4.38 -8.13 -9.37
CA MET A 273 4.07 -6.70 -9.54
C MET A 273 5.28 -5.85 -9.92
N ASP A 274 6.46 -6.14 -9.39
CA ASP A 274 7.69 -5.46 -9.80
C ASP A 274 7.97 -5.68 -11.28
N LEU A 275 7.86 -6.95 -11.73
CA LEU A 275 8.12 -7.30 -13.12
C LEU A 275 7.07 -6.71 -14.07
N LEU A 276 5.78 -6.82 -13.71
CA LEU A 276 4.68 -6.27 -14.49
C LEU A 276 4.71 -4.73 -14.50
N GLY A 277 4.99 -4.10 -13.36
CA GLY A 277 5.07 -2.66 -13.21
C GLY A 277 6.15 -2.05 -14.11
N VAL A 278 7.36 -2.63 -14.11
CA VAL A 278 8.43 -2.22 -15.02
C VAL A 278 8.02 -2.43 -16.47
N THR A 279 7.53 -3.63 -16.81
CA THR A 279 7.17 -4.00 -18.19
C THR A 279 6.08 -3.09 -18.75
N LEU A 280 5.01 -2.85 -17.99
CA LEU A 280 3.90 -2.00 -18.42
C LEU A 280 4.34 -0.54 -18.56
N THR A 281 5.16 -0.04 -17.64
CA THR A 281 5.71 1.32 -17.73
C THR A 281 6.48 1.52 -19.03
N VAL A 282 7.47 0.66 -19.31
CA VAL A 282 8.29 0.82 -20.52
C VAL A 282 7.49 0.60 -21.80
N LEU A 283 6.50 -0.31 -21.79
CA LEU A 283 5.66 -0.59 -22.95
C LEU A 283 4.75 0.60 -23.28
N VAL A 284 4.06 1.16 -22.27
CA VAL A 284 3.18 2.32 -22.47
C VAL A 284 4.00 3.55 -22.88
N CYS A 285 5.14 3.79 -22.22
CA CYS A 285 6.02 4.90 -22.59
C CYS A 285 6.58 4.73 -24.00
N SER A 286 7.02 3.54 -24.39
CA SER A 286 7.53 3.27 -25.75
C SER A 286 6.47 3.42 -26.84
N LEU A 287 5.19 3.24 -26.51
CA LEU A 287 4.11 3.40 -27.47
C LEU A 287 3.75 4.87 -27.72
N LEU A 288 3.93 5.73 -26.70
CA LEU A 288 3.48 7.13 -26.73
C LEU A 288 4.59 8.14 -27.06
N LEU A 289 5.86 7.83 -26.75
CA LEU A 289 7.02 8.71 -26.89
C LEU A 289 7.84 8.44 -28.15
#